data_AF-A0A1D6L6D0-F1
#
_entry.id   AF-A0A1D6L6D0-F1
#
_cell.length_a   1.000
_cell.length_b   1.000
_cell.length_c   1.000
_cell.angle_alpha   90.00
_cell.angle_beta   90.00
_cell.angle_gamma   90.00
#
_symmetry.space_group_name_H-M   'P 1'
#
loop_
_entity.id
_entity.type
_entity.pdbx_description
1 polymer ?
#
loop_
_entity_poly.entity_id
_entity_poly.type
_entity_poly.pdbx_seq_one_letter_code
_entity_poly.pdbx_strand_id
1 'polypeptide(L)'
;MDSGAVETASTGAVWSSPSAEPRSISVGKEVFCNRSLNMRNITAVGFDMDYTLAQYKPETFESLAYYGTIEKLVKDLRYPEELLTWEFDWKYMVRGLVLDKKRGNILKMDRHKYVKVAYHGFKELSKEEKVAAYGSTLIRDSFDEPDYALIDTLFSLGEAYLFAQLVDFIDKNPGKVPAGTDYPLMYRDVRSAVDLCHRDGTLKRMVAKDPAR
;
A
#
# COMPACT_ATOMS: atom_id res chain seq x y z
N MET A 1 37.94 62.04 10.58
CA MET A 1 38.21 60.67 10.14
C MET A 1 37.86 59.77 11.29
N ASP A 2 36.66 59.18 11.26
CA ASP A 2 36.35 58.02 12.08
C ASP A 2 35.44 57.15 11.21
N SER A 3 36.03 56.08 10.70
CA SER A 3 35.43 55.19 9.72
C SER A 3 34.52 54.20 10.42
N GLY A 4 33.21 54.37 10.26
CA GLY A 4 32.21 53.41 10.73
C GLY A 4 32.45 52.03 10.14
N ALA A 5 32.82 51.09 11.00
CA ALA A 5 32.90 49.68 10.65
C ALA A 5 31.47 49.12 10.55
N VAL A 6 31.11 48.71 9.34
CA VAL A 6 29.86 47.98 9.05
C VAL A 6 29.95 46.60 9.71
N GLU A 7 29.04 46.30 10.63
CA GLU A 7 28.86 44.95 11.16
C GLU A 7 28.54 43.99 10.00
N THR A 8 29.41 43.00 9.81
CA THR A 8 29.18 41.92 8.87
C THR A 8 27.99 41.09 9.34
N ALA A 9 26.94 41.06 8.51
CA ALA A 9 25.74 40.25 8.72
C ALA A 9 26.12 38.81 9.12
N SER A 10 25.53 38.35 10.23
CA SER A 10 25.58 36.95 10.66
C SER A 10 25.20 36.06 9.50
N THR A 11 26.18 35.31 8.98
CA THR A 11 25.96 34.25 8.02
C THR A 11 25.01 33.26 8.66
N GLY A 12 23.80 33.17 8.10
CA GLY A 12 22.72 32.34 8.62
C GLY A 12 23.22 30.95 8.96
N ALA A 13 22.76 30.43 10.10
CA ALA A 13 23.13 29.11 10.59
C ALA A 13 22.98 28.09 9.45
N VAL A 14 24.11 27.52 9.02
CA VAL A 14 24.14 26.41 8.07
C VAL A 14 23.59 25.20 8.83
N TRP A 15 22.33 24.83 8.55
CA TRP A 15 21.60 23.76 9.24
C TRP A 15 22.10 22.35 8.93
N SER A 16 23.09 22.22 8.05
CA SER A 16 23.75 20.95 7.73
C SER A 16 25.24 21.20 7.57
N SER A 17 26.05 20.73 8.52
CA SER A 17 27.50 20.67 8.32
C SER A 17 27.80 19.87 7.05
N PRO A 18 28.55 20.41 6.08
CA PRO A 18 29.13 19.57 5.04
C PRO A 18 29.95 18.50 5.74
N SER A 19 29.62 17.22 5.54
CA SER A 19 30.44 16.15 6.09
C SER A 19 31.80 16.23 5.39
N ALA A 20 32.81 16.73 6.11
CA ALA A 20 34.17 16.89 5.60
C ALA A 20 34.88 15.54 5.39
N GLU A 21 34.28 14.44 5.86
CA GLU A 21 34.79 13.08 5.69
C GLU A 21 33.78 12.19 4.96
N PRO A 22 34.26 11.22 4.14
CA PRO A 22 33.38 10.27 3.45
C PRO A 22 32.56 9.50 4.50
N ARG A 23 31.23 9.52 4.33
CA ARG A 23 30.31 8.79 5.22
C ARG A 23 30.65 7.30 5.20
N SER A 24 31.10 6.77 6.33
CA SER A 24 31.45 5.37 6.55
C SER A 24 30.25 4.48 6.90
N ILE A 25 29.05 5.05 6.91
CA ILE A 25 27.81 4.35 7.28
C ILE A 25 27.24 3.68 6.03
N SER A 26 26.98 2.37 6.12
CA SER A 26 26.27 1.66 5.05
C SER A 26 24.88 2.27 4.84
N VAL A 27 24.45 2.45 3.59
CA VAL A 27 23.15 3.06 3.23
C VAL A 27 21.97 2.53 4.05
N GLY A 28 21.93 1.22 4.33
CA GLY A 28 20.87 0.59 5.13
C GLY A 28 20.82 1.00 6.61
N LYS A 29 21.79 1.79 7.09
CA LYS A 29 21.87 2.35 8.45
C LYS A 29 21.76 3.88 8.46
N GLU A 30 21.57 4.50 7.30
CA GLU A 30 21.42 5.95 7.20
C GLU A 30 19.97 6.38 7.53
N VAL A 31 19.83 7.62 8.02
CA VAL A 31 18.54 8.27 8.21
C VAL A 31 18.41 9.38 7.17
N PHE A 32 17.39 9.27 6.31
CA PHE A 32 17.13 10.25 5.25
C PHE A 32 16.28 11.41 5.77
N CYS A 33 16.66 12.65 5.42
CA CYS A 33 16.01 13.87 5.90
C CYS A 33 15.28 14.60 4.77
N ASN A 34 13.95 14.60 4.80
CA ASN A 34 13.13 15.42 3.88
C ASN A 34 12.98 16.87 4.36
N ARG A 35 12.98 17.09 5.68
CA ARG A 35 12.87 18.40 6.33
C ARG A 35 13.86 18.44 7.48
N SER A 36 14.40 19.63 7.78
CA SER A 36 15.27 19.82 8.93
C SER A 36 14.53 19.50 10.24
N LEU A 37 15.13 18.67 11.08
CA LEU A 37 14.61 18.29 12.40
C LEU A 37 15.72 18.44 13.44
N ASN A 38 15.50 19.29 14.45
CA ASN A 38 16.45 19.45 15.54
C ASN A 38 16.14 18.45 16.66
N MET A 39 16.91 17.36 16.70
CA MET A 39 16.74 16.28 17.70
C MET A 39 16.92 16.76 19.15
N ARG A 40 17.62 17.87 19.39
CA ARG A 40 17.81 18.43 20.74
C ARG A 40 16.50 18.86 21.40
N ASN A 41 15.52 19.25 20.59
CA ASN A 41 14.24 19.76 21.08
C ASN A 41 13.19 18.64 21.29
N ILE A 42 13.53 17.39 20.96
CA ILE A 42 12.62 16.26 21.07
C ILE A 42 12.72 15.67 22.48
N THR A 43 11.63 15.74 23.24
CA THR A 43 11.55 15.24 24.63
C THR A 43 10.91 13.87 24.76
N ALA A 44 10.20 13.41 23.72
CA ALA A 44 9.56 12.10 23.68
C ALA A 44 9.61 11.54 22.24
N VAL A 45 9.72 10.20 22.15
CA VAL A 45 9.66 9.47 20.89
C VAL A 45 8.57 8.41 21.03
N GLY A 46 7.53 8.53 20.21
CA GLY A 46 6.49 7.51 20.09
C GLY A 46 6.88 6.48 19.03
N PHE A 47 6.63 5.21 19.34
CA PHE A 47 6.82 4.12 18.39
C PHE A 47 5.47 3.48 18.08
N ASP A 48 5.21 3.29 16.79
CA ASP A 48 4.25 2.29 16.35
C ASP A 48 4.82 0.88 16.56
N MET A 49 3.96 -0.13 16.68
CA MET A 49 4.38 -1.50 16.92
C MET A 49 4.60 -2.23 15.60
N ASP A 50 3.52 -2.41 14.84
CA ASP A 50 3.49 -3.30 13.68
C ASP A 50 4.24 -2.70 12.49
N TYR A 51 5.13 -3.47 11.86
CA TYR A 51 6.05 -3.02 10.80
C TYR A 51 6.97 -1.83 11.18
N THR A 52 7.00 -1.43 12.46
CA THR A 52 7.94 -0.43 12.99
C THR A 52 8.91 -1.08 13.98
N LEU A 53 8.42 -1.57 15.12
CA LEU A 53 9.21 -2.34 16.08
C LEU A 53 9.15 -3.84 15.78
N ALA A 54 7.96 -4.35 15.51
CA ALA A 54 7.69 -5.73 15.14
C ALA A 54 7.71 -5.86 13.61
N GLN A 55 8.82 -6.33 13.06
CA GLN A 55 8.94 -6.60 11.62
C GLN A 55 8.44 -8.01 11.32
N TYR A 56 7.37 -8.10 10.53
CA TYR A 56 6.83 -9.37 10.05
C TYR A 56 7.56 -9.83 8.81
N LYS A 57 7.66 -11.16 8.62
CA LYS A 57 8.09 -11.73 7.35
C LYS A 57 6.88 -11.73 6.40
N PRO A 58 6.93 -11.00 5.26
CA PRO A 58 5.80 -10.91 4.33
C PRO A 58 5.32 -12.28 3.86
N GLU A 59 6.27 -13.18 3.54
CA GLU A 59 6.00 -14.54 3.09
C GLU A 59 5.04 -15.31 3.99
N THR A 60 5.19 -15.21 5.32
CA THR A 60 4.38 -15.97 6.26
C THR A 60 3.19 -15.16 6.73
N PHE A 61 3.39 -13.92 7.15
CA PHE A 61 2.36 -13.09 7.75
C PHE A 61 1.27 -12.68 6.76
N GLU A 62 1.64 -12.20 5.57
CA GLU A 62 0.66 -11.78 4.56
C GLU A 62 -0.09 -12.98 4.00
N SER A 63 0.58 -14.12 3.84
CA SER A 63 -0.06 -15.39 3.47
C SER A 63 -1.16 -15.77 4.45
N LEU A 64 -0.90 -15.68 5.76
CA LEU A 64 -1.91 -15.99 6.78
C LEU A 64 -3.14 -15.07 6.67
N ALA A 65 -2.91 -13.77 6.45
CA ALA A 65 -4.01 -12.81 6.27
C ALA A 65 -4.79 -13.10 4.98
N TYR A 66 -4.10 -13.41 3.88
CA TYR A 66 -4.69 -13.75 2.59
C TYR A 66 -5.59 -14.98 2.68
N TYR A 67 -5.07 -16.11 3.17
CA TYR A 67 -5.85 -17.35 3.27
C TYR A 67 -7.02 -17.22 4.24
N GLY A 68 -6.82 -16.53 5.37
CA GLY A 68 -7.91 -16.25 6.31
C GLY A 68 -9.01 -15.38 5.68
N THR A 69 -8.64 -14.45 4.81
CA THR A 69 -9.61 -13.60 4.07
C THR A 69 -10.41 -14.42 3.08
N ILE A 70 -9.76 -15.31 2.31
CA ILE A 70 -10.44 -16.24 1.40
C ILE A 70 -11.44 -17.12 2.16
N GLU A 71 -11.03 -17.69 3.29
CA GLU A 71 -11.92 -18.54 4.09
C GLU A 71 -13.21 -17.81 4.48
N LYS A 72 -13.11 -16.52 4.85
CA LYS A 72 -14.27 -15.69 5.20
C LYS A 72 -15.13 -15.34 4.00
N LEU A 73 -14.51 -15.01 2.85
CA LEU A 73 -15.25 -14.77 1.61
C LEU A 73 -16.11 -15.98 1.25
N VAL A 74 -15.55 -17.19 1.36
CA VAL A 74 -16.27 -18.43 1.04
C VAL A 74 -17.32 -18.77 2.09
N LYS A 75 -16.95 -18.82 3.37
CA LYS A 75 -17.83 -19.30 4.46
C LYS A 75 -18.93 -18.30 4.81
N ASP A 76 -18.60 -17.01 4.87
CA ASP A 76 -19.50 -15.98 5.42
C ASP A 76 -20.22 -15.21 4.31
N LEU A 77 -19.55 -15.01 3.16
CA LEU A 77 -20.05 -14.19 2.05
C LEU A 77 -20.45 -15.02 0.80
N ARG A 78 -20.35 -16.35 0.90
CA ARG A 78 -20.79 -17.32 -0.13
C ARG A 78 -20.11 -17.15 -1.49
N TYR A 79 -18.85 -16.73 -1.48
CA TYR A 79 -18.01 -16.83 -2.68
C TYR A 79 -17.71 -18.31 -3.00
N PRO A 80 -17.38 -18.66 -4.26
CA PRO A 80 -17.14 -20.04 -4.67
C PRO A 80 -16.06 -20.76 -3.86
N GLU A 81 -16.28 -22.04 -3.54
CA GLU A 81 -15.30 -22.85 -2.79
C GLU A 81 -13.95 -23.01 -3.53
N GLU A 82 -13.94 -22.87 -4.86
CA GLU A 82 -12.70 -22.94 -5.65
C GLU A 82 -11.69 -21.83 -5.31
N LEU A 83 -12.11 -20.76 -4.62
CA LEU A 83 -11.18 -19.75 -4.11
C LEU A 83 -10.23 -20.34 -3.04
N LEU A 84 -10.64 -21.39 -2.33
CA LEU A 84 -9.82 -22.04 -1.30
C LEU A 84 -8.56 -22.71 -1.87
N THR A 85 -8.51 -22.94 -3.19
CA THR A 85 -7.36 -23.53 -3.86
C THR A 85 -6.44 -22.49 -4.48
N TRP A 86 -6.72 -21.19 -4.29
CA TRP A 86 -5.88 -20.13 -4.85
C TRP A 86 -4.57 -19.99 -4.10
N GLU A 87 -3.53 -19.67 -4.85
CA GLU A 87 -2.19 -19.40 -4.32
C GLU A 87 -1.97 -17.90 -4.16
N PHE A 88 -1.03 -17.54 -3.29
CA PHE A 88 -0.63 -16.16 -3.03
C PHE A 88 0.85 -15.95 -3.34
N ASP A 89 1.14 -15.00 -4.24
CA ASP A 89 2.49 -14.50 -4.48
C ASP A 89 2.71 -13.16 -3.77
N TRP A 90 3.33 -13.21 -2.60
CA TRP A 90 3.65 -12.06 -1.78
C TRP A 90 4.64 -11.07 -2.42
N LYS A 91 5.32 -11.45 -3.52
CA LYS A 91 6.28 -10.57 -4.22
C LYS A 91 5.64 -9.77 -5.35
N TYR A 92 4.42 -10.10 -5.74
CA TYR A 92 3.79 -9.52 -6.93
C TYR A 92 3.38 -8.06 -6.72
N MET A 93 2.82 -7.76 -5.54
CA MET A 93 2.34 -6.42 -5.22
C MET A 93 3.41 -5.55 -4.58
N VAL A 94 3.34 -4.25 -4.84
CA VAL A 94 4.25 -3.25 -4.26
C VAL A 94 3.47 -2.13 -3.59
N ARG A 95 4.03 -1.55 -2.53
CA ARG A 95 3.42 -0.41 -1.84
C ARG A 95 3.32 0.82 -2.75
N GLY A 96 2.29 1.64 -2.51
CA GLY A 96 2.00 2.87 -3.24
C GLY A 96 1.32 2.60 -4.59
N LEU A 97 0.53 1.54 -4.69
CA LEU A 97 -0.44 1.32 -5.76
C LEU A 97 -1.78 1.96 -5.38
N VAL A 98 -2.67 2.12 -6.36
CA VAL A 98 -4.04 2.59 -6.16
C VAL A 98 -5.01 1.65 -6.85
N LEU A 99 -6.03 1.16 -6.14
CA LEU A 99 -7.08 0.34 -6.70
C LEU A 99 -8.23 1.24 -7.19
N ASP A 100 -8.62 1.12 -8.44
CA ASP A 100 -9.86 1.66 -9.00
C ASP A 100 -10.96 0.62 -8.84
N LYS A 101 -11.80 0.82 -7.83
CA LYS A 101 -12.83 -0.14 -7.43
C LYS A 101 -13.96 -0.18 -8.45
N LYS A 102 -14.19 0.90 -9.19
CA LYS A 102 -15.23 0.98 -10.21
C LYS A 102 -14.87 0.18 -11.45
N ARG A 103 -13.61 0.24 -11.87
CA ARG A 103 -13.14 -0.38 -13.12
C ARG A 103 -12.41 -1.70 -12.92
N GLY A 104 -12.17 -2.14 -11.68
CA GLY A 104 -11.40 -3.37 -11.42
C GLY A 104 -9.92 -3.21 -11.73
N ASN A 105 -9.37 -2.00 -11.65
CA ASN A 105 -8.01 -1.71 -12.10
C ASN A 105 -7.05 -1.45 -10.94
N ILE A 106 -5.76 -1.73 -11.16
CA ILE A 106 -4.65 -1.45 -10.25
C ILE A 106 -3.70 -0.48 -10.95
N LEU A 107 -3.44 0.65 -10.31
CA LEU A 107 -2.77 1.79 -10.89
C LEU A 107 -1.42 2.07 -10.20
N LYS A 108 -0.39 2.34 -11.00
CA LYS A 108 0.84 3.00 -10.56
C LYS A 108 0.90 4.40 -11.15
N MET A 109 0.87 5.40 -10.28
CA MET A 109 0.89 6.80 -10.66
C MET A 109 2.19 7.48 -10.26
N ASP A 110 2.51 8.58 -10.94
CA ASP A 110 3.52 9.53 -10.47
C ASP A 110 2.95 10.52 -9.45
N ARG A 111 3.83 11.38 -8.92
CA ARG A 111 3.47 12.41 -7.93
C ARG A 111 2.43 13.43 -8.41
N HIS A 112 2.17 13.51 -9.72
CA HIS A 112 1.21 14.42 -10.33
C HIS A 112 -0.11 13.73 -10.67
N LYS A 113 -0.31 12.49 -10.18
CA LYS A 113 -1.49 11.64 -10.42
C LYS A 113 -1.63 11.22 -11.90
N TYR A 114 -0.52 11.16 -12.65
CA TYR A 114 -0.53 10.57 -13.99
C TYR A 114 -0.36 9.05 -13.89
N VAL A 115 -1.28 8.29 -14.48
CA VAL A 115 -1.26 6.82 -14.53
C VAL A 115 -0.16 6.36 -15.49
N LYS A 116 0.95 5.84 -14.96
CA LYS A 116 2.07 5.29 -15.75
C LYS A 116 1.77 3.86 -16.16
N VAL A 117 1.34 3.05 -15.20
CA VAL A 117 1.04 1.63 -15.36
C VAL A 117 -0.37 1.38 -14.83
N ALA A 118 -1.14 0.55 -15.52
CA ALA A 118 -2.46 0.14 -15.09
C ALA A 118 -2.68 -1.32 -15.48
N TYR A 119 -3.27 -2.08 -14.57
CA TYR A 119 -3.62 -3.49 -14.76
C TYR A 119 -5.12 -3.64 -14.52
N HIS A 120 -5.78 -4.50 -15.29
CA HIS A 120 -7.11 -5.01 -15.00
C HIS A 120 -6.96 -6.45 -14.55
N GLY A 121 -7.22 -6.72 -13.27
CA GLY A 121 -6.75 -7.96 -12.65
C GLY A 121 -5.23 -8.12 -12.82
N PHE A 122 -4.79 -9.17 -13.51
CA PHE A 122 -3.37 -9.38 -13.85
C PHE A 122 -2.99 -9.02 -15.28
N LYS A 123 -3.93 -8.52 -16.07
CA LYS A 123 -3.67 -8.09 -17.44
C LYS A 123 -3.24 -6.62 -17.46
N GLU A 124 -2.04 -6.34 -17.96
CA GLU A 124 -1.63 -4.94 -18.19
C GLU A 124 -2.51 -4.30 -19.26
N LEU A 125 -2.99 -3.08 -18.98
CA LEU A 125 -3.74 -2.28 -19.93
C LEU A 125 -2.81 -1.66 -20.99
N SER A 126 -3.26 -1.72 -22.24
CA SER A 126 -2.60 -1.03 -23.35
C SER A 126 -2.58 0.48 -23.13
N LYS A 127 -1.76 1.18 -23.92
CA LYS A 127 -1.73 2.65 -23.87
C LYS A 127 -3.10 3.24 -24.23
N GLU A 128 -3.77 2.65 -25.21
CA GLU A 128 -5.07 3.09 -25.70
C GLU A 128 -6.15 2.87 -24.64
N GLU A 129 -6.18 1.69 -23.99
CA GLU A 129 -7.07 1.38 -22.88
C GLU A 129 -6.86 2.34 -21.70
N LYS A 130 -5.61 2.63 -21.35
CA LYS A 130 -5.26 3.60 -20.29
C LYS A 130 -5.73 5.01 -20.61
N VAL A 131 -5.50 5.47 -21.85
CA VAL A 131 -5.92 6.82 -22.28
C VAL A 131 -7.44 6.92 -22.32
N ALA A 132 -8.14 5.88 -22.76
CA ALA A 132 -9.61 5.85 -22.73
C ALA A 132 -10.16 5.90 -21.29
N ALA A 133 -9.53 5.19 -20.35
CA ALA A 133 -9.98 5.13 -18.97
C ALA A 133 -9.61 6.36 -18.12
N TYR A 134 -8.39 6.88 -18.30
CA TYR A 134 -7.75 7.86 -17.39
C TYR A 134 -7.14 9.08 -18.10
N GLY A 135 -7.20 9.15 -19.43
CA GLY A 135 -6.59 10.23 -20.22
C GLY A 135 -7.41 11.51 -20.32
N SER A 136 -8.63 11.53 -19.78
CA SER A 136 -9.47 12.73 -19.77
C SER A 136 -8.88 13.80 -18.85
N THR A 137 -8.38 14.88 -19.44
CA THR A 137 -7.86 16.04 -18.68
C THR A 137 -8.96 16.96 -18.14
N LEU A 138 -10.20 16.82 -18.65
CA LEU A 138 -11.35 17.61 -18.25
C LEU A 138 -11.98 17.12 -16.94
N ILE A 139 -11.85 15.83 -16.63
CA ILE A 139 -12.30 15.22 -15.39
C ILE A 139 -11.05 14.70 -14.69
N ARG A 140 -10.49 15.50 -13.80
CA ARG A 140 -9.34 15.09 -13.02
C ARG A 140 -9.84 14.21 -11.88
N ASP A 141 -9.77 12.89 -12.08
CA ASP A 141 -10.05 11.93 -11.02
C ASP A 141 -9.19 12.29 -9.79
N SER A 142 -9.85 12.34 -8.62
CA SER A 142 -9.14 12.57 -7.37
C SER A 142 -8.23 11.40 -7.04
N PHE A 143 -8.53 10.19 -7.52
CA PHE A 143 -7.85 8.93 -7.14
C PHE A 143 -7.86 8.70 -5.63
N ASP A 144 -8.87 9.25 -4.97
CA ASP A 144 -9.06 9.21 -3.52
C ASP A 144 -10.33 8.39 -3.21
N GLU A 145 -10.56 8.08 -1.93
CA GLU A 145 -11.81 7.44 -1.50
C GLU A 145 -13.04 8.33 -1.82
N PRO A 146 -14.22 7.74 -2.07
CA PRO A 146 -14.58 6.32 -1.89
C PRO A 146 -14.44 5.46 -3.15
N ASP A 147 -14.06 6.01 -4.30
CA ASP A 147 -13.99 5.24 -5.56
C ASP A 147 -12.67 4.50 -5.74
N TYR A 148 -11.62 5.00 -5.08
CA TYR A 148 -10.28 4.41 -5.10
C TYR A 148 -9.88 3.91 -3.71
N ALA A 149 -8.87 3.04 -3.65
CA ALA A 149 -8.22 2.63 -2.41
C ALA A 149 -6.70 2.74 -2.55
N LEU A 150 -6.05 3.35 -1.55
CA LEU A 150 -4.59 3.55 -1.56
C LEU A 150 -3.90 2.37 -0.87
N ILE A 151 -2.95 1.74 -1.57
CA ILE A 151 -2.14 0.64 -1.00
C ILE A 151 -0.94 1.26 -0.28
N ASP A 152 -1.19 1.85 0.88
CA ASP A 152 -0.23 2.62 1.64
C ASP A 152 0.30 1.89 2.87
N THR A 153 -0.16 0.68 3.18
CA THR A 153 0.40 -0.18 4.24
C THR A 153 0.89 -1.51 3.65
N LEU A 154 1.79 -2.19 4.37
CA LEU A 154 2.22 -3.54 3.99
C LEU A 154 1.09 -4.57 4.16
N PHE A 155 0.17 -4.34 5.10
CA PHE A 155 -1.04 -5.16 5.27
C PHE A 155 -1.96 -5.16 4.04
N SER A 156 -1.91 -4.10 3.23
CA SER A 156 -2.77 -3.92 2.06
C SER A 156 -2.28 -4.68 0.82
N LEU A 157 -1.09 -5.28 0.84
CA LEU A 157 -0.52 -5.97 -0.34
C LEU A 157 -1.28 -7.25 -0.68
N GLY A 158 -1.59 -8.06 0.33
CA GLY A 158 -2.41 -9.27 0.15
C GLY A 158 -3.83 -8.96 -0.34
N GLU A 159 -4.43 -7.87 0.17
CA GLU A 159 -5.73 -7.38 -0.28
C GLU A 159 -5.69 -6.95 -1.77
N ALA A 160 -4.66 -6.20 -2.17
CA ALA A 160 -4.49 -5.79 -3.57
C ALA A 160 -4.31 -6.98 -4.51
N TYR A 161 -3.54 -7.99 -4.10
CA TYR A 161 -3.36 -9.22 -4.86
C TYR A 161 -4.67 -10.00 -5.02
N LEU A 162 -5.41 -10.18 -3.92
CA LEU A 162 -6.70 -10.85 -3.94
C LEU A 162 -7.73 -10.11 -4.79
N PHE A 163 -7.74 -8.77 -4.74
CA PHE A 163 -8.55 -7.94 -5.63
C PHE A 163 -8.23 -8.22 -7.10
N ALA A 164 -6.95 -8.31 -7.47
CA ALA A 164 -6.53 -8.64 -8.83
C ALA A 164 -7.06 -10.01 -9.29
N GLN A 165 -6.92 -11.04 -8.44
CA GLN A 165 -7.44 -12.38 -8.72
C GLN A 165 -8.95 -12.41 -8.88
N LEU A 166 -9.67 -11.69 -8.01
CA LEU A 166 -11.13 -11.64 -8.05
C LEU A 166 -11.65 -10.91 -9.29
N VAL A 167 -10.98 -9.84 -9.74
CA VAL A 167 -11.29 -9.19 -11.01
C VAL A 167 -11.16 -10.18 -12.16
N ASP A 168 -10.00 -10.83 -12.28
CA ASP A 168 -9.74 -11.87 -13.28
C ASP A 168 -10.78 -13.01 -13.24
N PHE A 169 -11.18 -13.41 -12.04
CA PHE A 169 -12.12 -14.49 -11.81
C PHE A 169 -13.54 -14.13 -12.21
N ILE A 170 -14.03 -12.94 -11.81
CA ILE A 170 -15.36 -12.42 -12.12
C ILE A 170 -15.54 -12.29 -13.63
N ASP A 171 -14.54 -11.74 -14.31
CA ASP A 171 -14.55 -11.58 -15.77
C ASP A 171 -14.62 -12.91 -16.52
N LYS A 172 -13.86 -13.90 -16.08
CA LYS A 172 -13.80 -15.23 -16.72
C LYS A 172 -14.99 -16.12 -16.36
N ASN A 173 -15.66 -15.85 -15.24
CA ASN A 173 -16.72 -16.71 -14.68
C ASN A 173 -17.97 -15.90 -14.30
N PRO A 174 -18.64 -15.25 -15.28
CA PRO A 174 -19.81 -14.45 -14.99
C PRO A 174 -20.90 -15.28 -14.29
N GLY A 175 -21.40 -14.78 -13.16
CA GLY A 175 -22.45 -15.42 -12.37
C GLY A 175 -22.00 -16.50 -11.39
N LYS A 176 -20.69 -16.78 -11.27
CA LYS A 176 -20.17 -17.68 -10.21
C LYS A 176 -20.11 -17.01 -8.83
N VAL A 177 -19.82 -15.71 -8.78
CA VAL A 177 -19.86 -14.94 -7.54
C VAL A 177 -21.32 -14.64 -7.14
N PRO A 178 -21.59 -14.26 -5.88
CA PRO A 178 -22.93 -13.89 -5.44
C PRO A 178 -23.63 -12.92 -6.40
N ALA A 179 -24.94 -13.11 -6.59
CA ALA A 179 -25.70 -12.33 -7.57
C ALA A 179 -25.66 -10.83 -7.24
N GLY A 180 -25.35 -10.01 -8.25
CA GLY A 180 -25.23 -8.55 -8.09
C GLY A 180 -23.87 -8.06 -7.61
N THR A 181 -22.89 -8.96 -7.40
CA THR A 181 -21.51 -8.57 -7.08
C THR A 181 -20.81 -7.93 -8.28
N ASP A 182 -20.63 -6.62 -8.21
CA ASP A 182 -19.73 -5.84 -9.06
C ASP A 182 -18.38 -5.58 -8.37
N TYR A 183 -17.43 -4.92 -9.05
CA TYR A 183 -16.10 -4.66 -8.48
C TYR A 183 -16.11 -3.83 -7.19
N PRO A 184 -16.90 -2.75 -7.07
CA PRO A 184 -17.01 -2.02 -5.81
C PRO A 184 -17.53 -2.88 -4.66
N LEU A 185 -18.57 -3.69 -4.91
CA LEU A 185 -19.13 -4.60 -3.91
C LEU A 185 -18.12 -5.69 -3.53
N MET A 186 -17.44 -6.29 -4.51
CA MET A 186 -16.38 -7.26 -4.29
C MET A 186 -15.26 -6.69 -3.43
N TYR A 187 -14.78 -5.47 -3.72
CA TYR A 187 -13.76 -4.84 -2.91
C TYR A 187 -14.23 -4.62 -1.46
N ARG A 188 -15.49 -4.18 -1.27
CA ARG A 188 -16.07 -4.01 0.07
C ARG A 188 -16.12 -5.33 0.83
N ASP A 189 -16.47 -6.43 0.16
CA ASP A 189 -16.51 -7.77 0.74
C ASP A 189 -15.11 -8.23 1.15
N VAL A 190 -14.10 -8.06 0.27
CA VAL A 190 -12.69 -8.32 0.59
C VAL A 190 -12.25 -7.51 1.81
N ARG A 191 -12.51 -6.20 1.81
CA ARG A 191 -12.12 -5.32 2.92
C ARG A 191 -12.78 -5.73 4.23
N SER A 192 -14.04 -6.12 4.19
CA SER A 192 -14.78 -6.60 5.35
C SER A 192 -14.22 -7.92 5.89
N ALA A 193 -13.83 -8.83 5.00
CA ALA A 193 -13.21 -10.11 5.36
C ALA A 193 -11.80 -9.92 5.95
N VAL A 194 -10.99 -9.03 5.38
CA VAL A 194 -9.68 -8.63 5.93
C VAL A 194 -9.84 -8.04 7.33
N ASP A 195 -10.76 -7.09 7.50
CA ASP A 195 -11.04 -6.47 8.79
C ASP A 195 -11.48 -7.49 9.84
N LEU A 196 -12.36 -8.42 9.47
CA LEU A 196 -12.82 -9.48 10.36
C LEU A 196 -11.66 -10.41 10.77
N CYS A 197 -10.75 -10.75 9.86
CA CYS A 197 -9.55 -11.54 10.16
C CYS A 197 -8.63 -10.87 11.19
N HIS A 198 -8.56 -9.55 11.18
CA HIS A 198 -7.77 -8.77 12.14
C HIS A 198 -8.50 -8.62 13.49
N ARG A 199 -9.83 -8.50 13.48
CA ARG A 199 -10.66 -8.26 14.67
C ARG A 199 -11.02 -9.52 15.46
N ASP A 200 -11.29 -10.64 14.78
CA ASP A 200 -11.67 -11.91 15.42
C ASP A 200 -10.50 -12.62 16.12
N GLY A 201 -9.29 -12.05 16.00
CA GLY A 201 -8.06 -12.54 16.60
C GLY A 201 -7.46 -13.76 15.90
N THR A 202 -7.99 -14.19 14.75
CA THR A 202 -7.50 -15.35 14.00
C THR A 202 -6.03 -15.15 13.62
N LEU A 203 -5.70 -14.01 13.02
CA LEU A 203 -4.33 -13.69 12.64
C LEU A 203 -3.40 -13.63 13.86
N LYS A 204 -3.82 -12.94 14.92
CA LYS A 204 -3.05 -12.79 16.17
C LYS A 204 -2.77 -14.14 16.84
N ARG A 205 -3.77 -15.03 16.91
CA ARG A 205 -3.63 -16.37 17.48
C ARG A 205 -2.69 -17.24 16.66
N MET A 206 -2.72 -17.13 15.33
CA MET A 206 -1.82 -17.91 14.47
C MET A 206 -0.37 -17.45 14.61
N VAL A 207 -0.12 -16.14 14.63
CA VAL A 207 1.22 -15.59 14.86
C VAL A 207 1.75 -15.95 16.25
N ALA A 208 0.89 -15.87 17.29
CA ALA A 208 1.30 -16.19 18.65
C ALA A 208 1.71 -17.67 18.86
N LYS A 209 1.22 -18.59 18.03
CA LYS A 209 1.61 -20.01 18.09
C LYS A 209 3.04 -20.26 17.63
N ASP A 210 3.52 -19.47 16.68
CA ASP A 210 4.87 -19.61 16.11
C ASP A 210 5.40 -18.25 15.64
N PRO A 211 5.83 -17.38 16.58
CA PRO A 211 6.22 -16.00 16.26
C PRO A 211 7.55 -15.91 15.51
N ALA A 212 8.34 -16.98 15.47
CA ALA A 212 9.63 -17.02 14.77
C ALA A 212 9.48 -17.28 13.26
N ARG A 213 8.32 -17.78 12.84
CA ARG A 213 8.02 -18.18 11.46
C ARG A 213 7.70 -17.00 10.57
#